data_AF-A0A354D2Z2-F1
#
_entry.id   AF-A0A354D2Z2-F1
#
_cell.length_a   1.000
_cell.length_b   1.000
_cell.length_c   1.000
_cell.angle_alpha   90.00
_cell.angle_beta   90.00
_cell.angle_gamma   90.00
#
_symmetry.space_group_name_H-M   'P 1'
#
loop_
_entity.id
_entity.type
_entity.pdbx_description
1 polymer ?
#
loop_
_entity_poly.entity_id
_entity_poly.type
_entity_poly.pdbx_seq_one_letter_code
_entity_poly.pdbx_strand_id
1 'polypeptide(L)' 'MDQISEKELAALNELLSEEELLIKKFKMLSEHTEDAEVKAKFTEISNKHQEHFQSLYAQLK' A
#
# COMPACT_ATOMS: atom_id res chain seq x y z
N MET A 1 6.48 -22.43 -13.53
CA MET A 1 5.88 -21.25 -12.91
C MET A 1 4.43 -21.61 -12.71
N ASP A 2 4.00 -21.75 -11.46
CA ASP A 2 2.59 -22.01 -11.19
C ASP A 2 1.79 -20.81 -11.68
N GLN A 3 0.82 -21.07 -12.53
CA GLN A 3 -0.06 -20.07 -13.07
C GLN A 3 -0.98 -19.62 -11.94
N ILE A 4 -0.94 -18.33 -11.58
CA ILE A 4 -1.88 -17.73 -10.64
C ILE A 4 -3.30 -18.07 -11.09
N SER A 5 -4.08 -18.66 -10.19
CA SER A 5 -5.49 -18.94 -10.47
C SER A 5 -6.30 -17.64 -10.56
N GLU A 6 -7.45 -17.67 -11.24
CA GLU A 6 -8.32 -16.50 -11.32
C GLU A 6 -8.72 -15.96 -9.94
N LYS A 7 -8.90 -16.86 -8.96
CA LYS A 7 -9.22 -16.49 -7.58
C LYS A 7 -8.07 -15.78 -6.89
N GLU A 8 -6.84 -16.27 -7.06
CA GLU A 8 -5.64 -15.64 -6.51
C GLU A 8 -5.38 -14.29 -7.18
N LEU A 9 -5.60 -14.17 -8.49
CA LEU A 9 -5.50 -12.91 -9.22
C LEU A 9 -6.51 -11.88 -8.72
N ALA A 10 -7.76 -12.29 -8.49
CA ALA A 10 -8.80 -11.42 -7.95
C ALA A 10 -8.42 -10.91 -6.55
N ALA A 11 -7.98 -11.81 -5.66
CA ALA A 11 -7.52 -11.44 -4.32
C ALA A 11 -6.30 -10.51 -4.37
N LEU A 12 -5.35 -10.76 -5.27
CA LEU A 12 -4.15 -9.93 -5.42
C LEU A 12 -4.50 -8.50 -5.91
N ASN A 13 -5.45 -8.37 -6.83
CA ASN A 13 -5.94 -7.07 -7.30
C ASN A 13 -6.69 -6.29 -6.21
N GLU A 14 -7.47 -6.98 -5.37
CA GLU A 14 -8.13 -6.39 -4.20
C GLU A 14 -7.09 -5.85 -3.22
N LEU A 15 -6.11 -6.67 -2.83
CA LEU A 15 -5.02 -6.25 -1.94
C LEU A 15 -4.20 -5.08 -2.51
N LEU A 16 -3.90 -5.07 -3.80
CA LEU A 16 -3.22 -3.95 -4.45
C LEU A 16 -4.04 -2.65 -4.37
N SER A 17 -5.36 -2.73 -4.56
CA SER A 17 -6.25 -1.58 -4.46
C SER A 17 -6.33 -1.05 -3.02
N GLU A 18 -6.34 -1.94 -2.03
CA GLU A 18 -6.31 -1.58 -0.61
C GLU A 18 -4.98 -0.91 -0.22
N GLU A 19 -3.84 -1.46 -0.65
CA GLU A 19 -2.54 -0.84 -0.39
C GLU A 19 -2.44 0.56 -1.03
N GLU A 20 -2.94 0.74 -2.25
CA GLU A 20 -2.99 2.06 -2.89
C GLU A 20 -3.84 3.07 -2.10
N LEU A 21 -5.00 2.63 -1.59
CA LEU A 21 -5.87 3.44 -0.74
C LEU A 21 -5.16 3.86 0.55
N LEU A 22 -4.46 2.93 1.22
CA LEU A 22 -3.74 3.20 2.47
C LEU A 22 -2.56 4.15 2.24
N ILE A 23 -1.79 3.97 1.16
CA ILE A 23 -0.72 4.90 0.77
C ILE A 23 -1.25 6.33 0.65
N LYS A 24 -2.35 6.52 -0.10
CA LYS A 24 -2.99 7.83 -0.31
C LYS A 24 -3.52 8.41 1.00
N LYS A 25 -4.20 7.60 1.80
CA LYS A 25 -4.75 8.00 3.11
C LYS A 25 -3.67 8.53 4.04
N PHE A 26 -2.57 7.80 4.20
CA PHE A 26 -1.51 8.21 5.11
C PHE A 26 -0.66 9.37 4.59
N LYS A 27 -0.50 9.52 3.26
CA LYS A 27 0.05 10.77 2.67
C LYS A 27 -0.82 11.98 3.00
N MET A 28 -2.12 11.88 2.74
CA MET A 28 -3.07 12.95 3.06
C MET A 28 -3.04 13.30 4.56
N LEU A 29 -3.06 12.30 5.46
CA LEU A 29 -2.99 12.55 6.90
C LEU A 29 -1.67 13.22 7.34
N SER A 30 -0.54 12.84 6.72
CA SER A 30 0.76 13.48 6.93
C SER A 30 0.76 14.95 6.47
N GLU A 31 0.14 15.25 5.33
CA GLU A 31 0.05 16.60 4.78
C GLU A 31 -0.84 17.53 5.62
N HIS A 32 -1.88 17.00 6.25
CA HIS A 32 -2.86 17.75 7.04
C HIS A 32 -2.61 17.76 8.56
N THR A 33 -1.47 17.23 9.01
CA THR A 33 -1.08 17.25 10.42
C THR A 33 -0.04 18.34 10.68
N GLU A 34 -0.22 19.09 11.78
CA GLU A 34 0.75 20.10 12.23
C GLU A 34 1.79 19.55 13.21
N ASP A 35 1.47 18.47 13.93
CA ASP A 35 2.39 17.80 14.84
C ASP A 35 3.50 17.04 14.07
N ALA A 36 4.75 17.43 14.32
CA ALA A 36 5.91 16.89 13.60
C ALA A 36 6.12 15.38 13.81
N GLU A 37 5.85 14.87 15.02
CA GLU A 37 6.04 13.45 15.32
C GLU A 37 4.95 12.60 14.64
N VAL A 38 3.71 13.07 14.68
CA VAL A 38 2.57 12.40 14.02
C VAL A 38 2.75 12.43 12.50
N LYS A 39 3.20 13.55 11.94
CA LYS A 39 3.53 13.66 10.51
C LYS A 39 4.61 12.67 10.08
N ALA A 40 5.67 12.52 10.88
CA ALA A 40 6.72 11.54 10.61
C ALA A 40 6.17 10.11 10.64
N LYS A 41 5.34 9.77 11.63
CA LYS A 41 4.69 8.45 11.72
C LYS A 41 3.79 8.15 10.52
N PHE A 42 2.94 9.09 10.09
CA PHE A 42 2.10 8.89 8.91
C PHE A 42 2.91 8.72 7.62
N THR A 43 4.01 9.46 7.49
CA THR A 43 4.94 9.30 6.36
C THR A 43 5.58 7.91 6.37
N GLU A 44 6.05 7.44 7.53
CA GLU A 44 6.62 6.09 7.68
C GLU A 44 5.59 5.00 7.35
N ILE A 45 4.35 5.14 7.82
CA ILE A 45 3.27 4.18 7.53
C ILE A 45 2.96 4.16 6.02
N SER A 46 2.88 5.31 5.37
CA SER A 46 2.67 5.37 3.91
C SER A 46 3.80 4.66 3.15
N ASN A 47 5.05 4.83 3.58
CA ASN A 47 6.20 4.15 2.97
C ASN A 47 6.13 2.64 3.15
N LYS A 48 5.72 2.13 4.32
CA LYS A 48 5.50 0.70 4.55
C LYS A 48 4.45 0.11 3.62
N HIS A 49 3.31 0.78 3.45
CA HIS A 49 2.28 0.35 2.49
C HIS A 49 2.78 0.43 1.03
N GLN A 50 3.65 1.40 0.72
CA GLN A 50 4.30 1.47 -0.60
C GLN A 50 5.21 0.26 -0.87
N GLU A 51 5.95 -0.23 0.13
CA GLU A 51 6.75 -1.45 0.05
C GLU A 51 5.87 -2.70 -0.10
N HIS A 52 4.77 -2.80 0.66
CA HIS A 52 3.80 -3.90 0.52
C HIS A 52 3.19 -3.95 -0.88
N PHE A 53 2.74 -2.80 -1.40
CA PHE A 53 2.21 -2.69 -2.77
C PHE A 53 3.23 -3.20 -3.79
N GLN A 54 4.50 -2.79 -3.67
CA GLN A 54 5.56 -3.23 -4.59
C GLN A 54 5.78 -4.75 -4.50
N SER A 55 5.76 -5.31 -3.29
CA SER A 55 5.87 -6.75 -3.07
C SER A 55 4.70 -7.53 -3.68
N LEU A 56 3.47 -7.03 -3.55
CA LEU A 56 2.29 -7.64 -4.19
C LEU A 56 2.37 -7.51 -5.71
N TYR A 57 2.75 -6.34 -6.22
CA TYR A 57 2.85 -6.09 -7.65
C TYR A 57 3.93 -6.95 -8.32
N ALA A 58 4.99 -7.29 -7.58
CA ALA A 58 6.03 -8.21 -8.07
C ALA A 58 5.50 -9.63 -8.34
N GLN A 59 4.40 -10.05 -7.70
CA GLN A 59 3.76 -11.36 -7.94
C GLN A 59 3.01 -11.41 -9.28
N LEU A 60 2.75 -10.25 -9.91
CA LEU A 60 2.12 -10.17 -11.24
C LEU A 60 3.12 -10.26 -12.40
N LYS A 61 4.43 -10.31 -12.12
CA LYS A 61 5.51 -10.35 -13.11
C LYS A 61 6.07 -11.76 -13.26
#